data_AF-A0A837IDL3-F1
#
_entry.id   AF-A0A837IDL3-F1
#
_cell.length_a   1.000
_cell.length_b   1.000
_cell.length_c   1.000
_cell.angle_alpha   90.00
_cell.angle_beta   90.00
_cell.angle_gamma   90.00
#
_symmetry.space_group_name_H-M   'P 1'
#
loop_
_entity.id
_entity.type
_entity.pdbx_description
1 polymer ?
#
loop_
_entity_poly.entity_id
_entity_poly.type
_entity_poly.pdbx_seq_one_letter_code
_entity_poly.pdbx_strand_id
1 'polypeptide(L)'
;MLYGSFLAASSADTAVFLASNDYFHLALAILLYFPLIYIAFIIFPRRTEFAGNVPIHQGNGIEPNLLTTNKIGQFSGSPSPSTDSVEVSDINKRVFLKMIGATGLSFFISSLISKRLPSHVFGQSEEPTTTSIIDSTGEAVDPAKHHPTDSYKISEVDYGINTYYGFIDENDGWFIMEQDTNAGTYRYIKGNANFPDNWRSRESLTYDYYNKIFAKS
;
A
#
# COMPACT_ATOMS: atom_id res chain seq x y z
N MET A 1 16.39 -19.56 9.96
CA MET A 1 16.13 -19.94 11.37
C MET A 1 14.80 -19.41 11.90
N LEU A 2 14.42 -18.15 11.64
CA LEU A 2 13.16 -17.55 12.13
C LEU A 2 11.87 -18.29 11.73
N TYR A 3 11.79 -18.82 10.50
CA TYR A 3 10.61 -19.58 10.04
C TYR A 3 10.36 -20.87 10.84
N GLY A 4 11.42 -21.58 11.24
CA GLY A 4 11.30 -22.81 12.03
C GLY A 4 10.79 -22.52 13.44
N SER A 5 11.28 -21.44 14.06
CA SER A 5 10.82 -20.98 15.36
C SER A 5 9.35 -20.54 15.34
N PHE A 6 8.90 -19.90 14.26
CA PHE A 6 7.50 -19.51 14.08
C PHE A 6 6.58 -20.71 13.93
N LEU A 7 6.97 -21.69 13.12
CA LEU A 7 6.19 -22.92 12.92
C LEU A 7 6.09 -23.73 14.22
N ALA A 8 7.20 -23.84 14.96
CA ALA A 8 7.23 -24.51 16.26
C ALA A 8 6.34 -23.78 17.28
N ALA A 9 6.44 -22.45 17.39
CA ALA A 9 5.62 -21.65 18.30
C ALA A 9 4.13 -21.72 17.97
N SER A 10 3.75 -21.65 16.68
CA SER A 10 2.35 -21.75 16.25
C SER A 10 1.77 -23.14 16.52
N SER A 11 2.55 -24.19 16.29
CA SER A 11 2.12 -25.56 16.60
C SER A 11 1.96 -25.80 18.10
N ALA A 12 2.85 -25.25 18.93
CA ALA A 12 2.76 -25.32 20.38
C ALA A 12 1.53 -24.58 20.91
N ASP A 13 1.23 -23.39 20.38
CA ASP A 13 0.06 -22.60 20.76
C ASP A 13 -1.25 -23.33 20.43
N THR A 14 -1.31 -23.94 19.24
CA THR A 14 -2.47 -24.76 18.83
C THR A 14 -2.66 -25.97 19.74
N ALA A 15 -1.57 -26.62 20.17
CA ALA A 15 -1.61 -27.75 21.09
C ALA A 15 -2.09 -27.34 22.50
N VAL A 16 -1.64 -26.20 23.01
CA VAL A 16 -2.09 -25.64 24.30
C VAL A 16 -3.56 -25.26 24.25
N PHE A 17 -4.02 -24.70 23.12
CA PHE A 17 -5.42 -24.36 22.90
C PHE A 17 -6.32 -25.61 22.87
N LEU A 18 -5.91 -26.66 22.15
CA LEU A 18 -6.65 -27.93 22.06
C LEU A 18 -6.68 -28.69 23.39
N ALA A 19 -5.66 -28.55 24.22
CA ALA A 19 -5.58 -29.18 25.54
C ALA A 19 -6.30 -28.39 26.65
N SER A 20 -6.82 -27.20 26.35
CA SER A 20 -7.45 -26.34 27.35
C SER A 20 -8.86 -26.80 27.69
N ASN A 21 -9.00 -27.48 28.84
CA ASN A 21 -10.31 -27.78 29.45
C ASN A 21 -10.76 -26.69 30.44
N ASP A 22 -9.96 -25.64 30.62
CA ASP A 22 -10.15 -24.61 31.63
C ASP A 22 -9.93 -23.21 31.05
N TYR A 23 -10.76 -22.26 31.47
CA TYR A 23 -10.79 -20.88 30.98
C TYR A 23 -9.49 -20.12 31.26
N PHE A 24 -8.75 -20.53 32.29
CA PHE A 24 -7.44 -19.96 32.60
C PHE A 24 -6.39 -20.26 31.52
N HIS A 25 -6.42 -21.48 30.96
CA HIS A 25 -5.52 -21.89 29.89
C HIS A 25 -5.87 -21.18 28.57
N LEU A 26 -7.16 -20.94 28.32
CA LEU A 26 -7.61 -20.13 27.18
C LEU A 26 -7.12 -18.68 27.28
N ALA A 27 -7.21 -18.08 28.47
CA ALA A 27 -6.71 -16.72 28.71
C ALA A 27 -5.20 -16.60 28.50
N LEU A 28 -4.45 -17.62 28.92
CA LEU A 28 -3.00 -17.68 28.72
C LEU A 28 -2.61 -17.82 27.24
N ALA A 29 -3.34 -18.65 26.47
CA ALA A 29 -3.14 -18.81 25.03
C ALA A 29 -3.38 -17.49 24.26
N ILE A 30 -4.44 -16.75 24.63
CA ILE A 30 -4.71 -15.43 24.04
C ILE A 30 -3.55 -14.45 24.30
N LEU A 31 -2.94 -14.50 25.48
CA LEU A 31 -1.81 -13.63 25.84
C LEU A 31 -0.54 -14.00 25.04
N LEU A 32 -0.33 -15.30 24.79
CA LEU A 32 0.76 -15.83 23.95
C LEU A 32 0.59 -15.52 22.46
N TYR A 33 -0.62 -15.21 22.01
CA TYR A 33 -0.89 -14.88 20.62
C TYR A 33 -0.27 -13.54 20.17
N PHE A 34 -0.16 -12.56 21.07
CA PHE A 34 0.43 -11.24 20.78
C PHE A 34 1.90 -11.27 20.32
N PRO A 35 2.84 -11.94 21.03
CA PRO A 35 4.21 -12.06 20.54
C PRO A 35 4.29 -12.88 19.23
N LEU A 36 3.36 -13.80 18.99
CA LEU A 36 3.31 -14.62 17.78
C LEU A 36 2.91 -13.78 16.55
N ILE A 37 1.93 -12.87 16.71
CA ILE A 37 1.59 -11.87 15.70
C ILE A 37 2.78 -10.96 15.41
N TYR A 38 3.50 -10.50 16.44
CA TYR A 38 4.66 -9.63 16.26
C TYR A 38 5.76 -10.30 15.43
N ILE A 39 6.05 -11.58 15.71
CA ILE A 39 7.01 -12.37 14.92
C ILE A 39 6.51 -12.58 13.49
N ALA A 40 5.20 -12.80 13.29
CA ALA A 40 4.62 -12.91 11.95
C ALA A 40 4.83 -11.64 11.12
N PHE A 41 4.65 -10.45 11.71
CA PHE A 41 4.89 -9.18 11.02
C PHE A 41 6.35 -8.98 10.61
N ILE A 42 7.29 -9.49 11.40
CA ILE A 42 8.72 -9.44 11.08
C ILE A 42 9.06 -10.41 9.94
N ILE A 43 8.46 -11.61 9.93
CA ILE A 43 8.74 -12.66 8.93
C ILE A 43 8.05 -12.36 7.59
N PHE A 44 6.88 -11.75 7.62
CA PHE A 44 6.11 -11.33 6.45
C PHE A 44 6.12 -9.80 6.35
N PRO A 45 7.25 -9.17 5.95
CA PRO A 45 7.23 -7.75 5.64
C PRO A 45 6.22 -7.55 4.53
N ARG A 46 5.10 -6.90 4.87
CA ARG A 46 4.08 -6.50 3.90
C ARG A 46 4.76 -5.62 2.87
N ARG A 47 5.14 -6.20 1.73
CA ARG A 47 5.30 -5.44 0.50
C ARG A 47 3.90 -4.93 0.18
N THR A 48 3.60 -3.73 0.67
CA THR A 48 2.57 -2.89 0.07
C THR A 48 3.09 -2.59 -1.32
N GLU A 49 2.81 -3.48 -2.27
CA GLU A 49 2.80 -3.11 -3.68
C GLU A 49 1.81 -1.95 -3.77
N PHE A 50 2.36 -0.74 -3.85
CA PHE A 50 1.65 0.41 -4.34
C PHE A 50 1.16 -0.02 -5.72
N ALA A 51 -0.14 -0.30 -5.82
CA ALA A 51 -0.77 -0.68 -7.07
C ALA A 51 -0.58 0.49 -8.05
N GLY A 52 0.47 0.40 -8.86
CA GLY A 52 0.66 1.24 -10.02
C GLY A 52 -0.51 1.03 -10.96
N ASN A 53 -1.24 2.12 -11.20
CA ASN A 53 -2.05 2.41 -12.37
C ASN A 53 -2.63 1.17 -13.08
N VAL A 54 -3.82 0.74 -12.67
CA VAL A 54 -4.70 -0.02 -13.55
C VAL A 54 -5.19 0.96 -14.63
N PRO A 55 -4.87 0.79 -15.92
CA PRO A 55 -5.50 1.57 -16.97
C PRO A 55 -6.98 1.19 -17.02
N ILE A 56 -7.85 2.17 -16.74
CA ILE A 56 -9.29 2.02 -16.94
C ILE A 56 -9.52 1.90 -18.45
N HIS A 57 -9.79 0.68 -18.90
CA HIS A 57 -10.39 0.44 -20.21
C HIS A 57 -11.88 0.81 -20.11
N GLN A 58 -12.25 1.94 -20.69
CA GLN A 58 -13.62 2.35 -20.90
C GLN A 58 -14.21 1.46 -22.02
N GLY A 59 -14.82 0.35 -21.62
CA GLY A 59 -15.52 -0.58 -22.51
C GLY A 59 -17.01 -0.27 -22.56
N ASN A 60 -17.50 -0.02 -23.77
CA ASN A 60 -18.86 0.37 -24.13
C ASN A 60 -19.95 -0.51 -23.50
N GLY A 61 -21.07 0.15 -23.17
CA GLY A 61 -22.27 -0.48 -22.65
C GLY A 61 -22.85 -1.55 -23.58
N ILE A 62 -23.19 -2.68 -22.98
CA ILE A 62 -24.11 -3.67 -23.53
C ILE A 62 -25.12 -3.99 -22.44
N GLU A 63 -26.40 -3.84 -22.78
CA GLU A 63 -27.58 -4.11 -21.96
C GLU A 63 -27.59 -5.52 -21.34
N PRO A 64 -28.16 -5.69 -20.13
CA PRO A 64 -28.40 -7.02 -19.57
C PRO A 64 -29.64 -7.65 -20.22
N ASN A 65 -29.42 -8.50 -21.22
CA ASN A 65 -30.44 -9.43 -21.68
C ASN A 65 -30.59 -10.57 -20.66
N LEU A 66 -31.71 -10.54 -19.93
CA LEU A 66 -32.25 -11.65 -19.16
C LEU A 66 -32.58 -12.81 -20.09
N LEU A 67 -31.84 -13.92 -20.01
CA LEU A 67 -32.32 -15.22 -20.47
C LEU A 67 -31.71 -16.36 -19.65
N THR A 68 -32.55 -16.82 -18.73
CA THR A 68 -32.71 -18.17 -18.20
C THR A 68 -32.00 -19.28 -18.99
N THR A 69 -31.16 -20.07 -18.32
CA THR A 69 -31.12 -21.53 -18.52
C THR A 69 -30.54 -22.22 -17.28
N ASN A 70 -31.44 -22.96 -16.63
CA ASN A 70 -31.15 -23.98 -15.63
C ASN A 70 -30.39 -25.15 -16.25
N LYS A 71 -29.34 -25.63 -15.55
CA LYS A 71 -28.99 -27.06 -15.47
C LYS A 71 -27.95 -27.28 -14.37
N ILE A 72 -28.41 -27.52 -13.15
CA ILE A 72 -27.63 -28.24 -12.13
C ILE A 72 -28.15 -29.67 -12.11
N GLY A 73 -27.20 -30.60 -12.11
CA GLY A 73 -27.39 -32.03 -12.28
C GLY A 73 -28.41 -32.66 -11.34
N GLN A 74 -29.14 -33.56 -11.94
CA GLN A 74 -30.16 -34.45 -11.42
C GLN A 74 -29.48 -35.62 -10.69
N PHE A 75 -29.76 -35.80 -9.40
CA PHE A 75 -29.68 -37.10 -8.73
C PHE A 75 -31.07 -37.40 -8.17
N SER A 76 -31.77 -38.34 -8.80
CA SER A 76 -33.09 -38.80 -8.41
C SER A 76 -32.98 -40.11 -7.62
N GLY A 77 -33.68 -40.16 -6.49
CA GLY A 77 -33.98 -41.36 -5.72
C GLY A 77 -35.07 -41.05 -4.69
N SER A 78 -36.34 -41.13 -5.13
CA SER A 78 -37.59 -41.12 -4.32
C SER A 78 -37.95 -42.56 -3.88
N PRO A 79 -38.98 -42.90 -3.05
CA PRO A 79 -40.09 -42.09 -2.48
C PRO A 79 -40.32 -42.30 -0.95
N SER A 80 -41.04 -41.45 -0.20
CA SER A 80 -42.52 -41.40 -0.06
C SER A 80 -42.88 -40.45 1.13
N PRO A 81 -44.15 -40.01 1.30
CA PRO A 81 -44.48 -38.71 1.91
C PRO A 81 -44.92 -38.77 3.38
N SER A 82 -44.58 -37.73 4.14
CA SER A 82 -45.43 -37.21 5.21
C SER A 82 -45.07 -35.76 5.52
N THR A 83 -46.10 -34.93 5.55
CA THR A 83 -46.20 -33.60 6.14
C THR A 83 -45.31 -33.48 7.37
N ASP A 84 -44.38 -32.50 7.39
CA ASP A 84 -43.97 -31.81 8.62
C ASP A 84 -43.18 -30.55 8.27
N SER A 85 -43.42 -29.52 9.08
CA SER A 85 -42.84 -28.19 9.01
C SER A 85 -41.34 -28.21 8.72
N VAL A 86 -40.89 -27.34 7.81
CA VAL A 86 -39.48 -27.08 7.52
C VAL A 86 -38.79 -26.55 8.79
N GLU A 87 -38.36 -27.49 9.62
CA GLU A 87 -37.45 -27.32 10.73
C GLU A 87 -36.07 -27.05 10.12
N VAL A 88 -35.88 -25.81 9.64
CA VAL A 88 -34.54 -25.27 9.39
C VAL A 88 -33.83 -25.34 10.73
N SER A 89 -33.07 -26.43 10.92
CA SER A 89 -32.37 -26.78 12.15
C SER A 89 -31.82 -25.52 12.83
N ASP A 90 -32.31 -25.24 14.04
CA ASP A 90 -31.90 -24.07 14.82
C ASP A 90 -30.39 -24.02 15.07
N ILE A 91 -29.69 -25.15 14.88
CA ILE A 91 -28.23 -25.25 14.85
C ILE A 91 -27.63 -24.34 13.77
N ASN A 92 -28.17 -24.37 12.54
CA ASN A 92 -27.64 -23.56 11.43
C ASN A 92 -27.87 -22.06 11.68
N LYS A 93 -29.02 -21.70 12.24
CA LYS A 93 -29.31 -20.30 12.64
C LYS A 93 -28.39 -19.84 13.76
N ARG A 94 -28.11 -20.70 14.73
CA ARG A 94 -27.18 -20.40 15.84
C ARG A 94 -25.74 -20.26 15.36
N VAL A 95 -25.30 -21.09 14.42
CA VAL A 95 -23.96 -21.00 13.81
C VAL A 95 -23.84 -19.73 12.96
N PHE A 96 -24.86 -19.43 12.15
CA PHE A 96 -24.91 -18.20 11.35
C PHE A 96 -24.90 -16.95 12.25
N LEU A 97 -25.69 -16.93 13.31
CA LEU A 97 -25.75 -15.81 14.26
C LEU A 97 -24.44 -15.63 15.01
N LYS A 98 -23.74 -16.72 15.35
CA LYS A 98 -22.39 -16.67 15.93
C LYS A 98 -21.36 -16.13 14.94
N MET A 99 -21.43 -16.54 13.67
CA MET A 99 -20.54 -16.06 12.61
C MET A 99 -20.73 -14.55 12.36
N ILE A 100 -21.97 -14.11 12.14
CA ILE A 100 -22.24 -12.68 11.88
C ILE A 100 -21.85 -11.81 13.09
N GLY A 101 -22.09 -12.30 14.31
CA GLY A 101 -21.73 -11.62 15.54
C GLY A 101 -20.22 -11.54 15.76
N ALA A 102 -19.50 -12.65 15.55
CA ALA A 102 -18.05 -12.69 15.67
C ALA A 102 -17.37 -11.79 14.63
N THR A 103 -17.76 -11.91 13.36
CA THR A 103 -17.20 -11.09 12.27
C THR A 103 -17.50 -9.60 12.47
N GLY A 104 -18.74 -9.26 12.84
CA GLY A 104 -19.12 -7.87 13.12
C GLY A 104 -18.35 -7.27 14.30
N LEU A 105 -18.21 -8.02 15.40
CA LEU A 105 -17.44 -7.58 16.56
C LEU A 105 -15.95 -7.43 16.25
N SER A 106 -15.37 -8.33 15.46
CA SER A 106 -13.97 -8.22 15.00
C SER A 106 -13.75 -6.99 14.14
N PHE A 107 -14.66 -6.69 13.20
CA PHE A 107 -14.58 -5.46 12.40
C PHE A 107 -14.72 -4.20 13.25
N PHE A 108 -15.61 -4.23 14.25
CA PHE A 108 -15.81 -3.11 15.17
C PHE A 108 -14.56 -2.83 16.03
N ILE A 109 -13.97 -3.87 16.63
CA ILE A 109 -12.73 -3.75 17.41
C ILE A 109 -11.57 -3.32 16.51
N SER A 110 -11.45 -3.91 15.32
CA SER A 110 -10.44 -3.51 14.33
C SER A 110 -10.60 -2.03 13.95
N SER A 111 -11.82 -1.55 13.76
CA SER A 111 -12.08 -0.12 13.49
C SER A 111 -11.73 0.79 14.66
N LEU A 112 -11.87 0.35 15.92
CA LEU A 112 -11.46 1.13 17.08
C LEU A 112 -9.93 1.24 17.18
N ILE A 113 -9.21 0.16 16.88
CA ILE A 113 -7.75 0.13 16.91
C ILE A 113 -7.17 0.93 15.74
N SER A 114 -7.74 0.80 14.53
CA SER A 114 -7.28 1.56 13.35
C SER A 114 -7.47 3.07 13.48
N LYS A 115 -8.43 3.54 14.29
CA LYS A 115 -8.65 4.97 14.54
C LYS A 115 -7.84 5.53 15.72
N ARG A 116 -7.24 4.66 16.55
CA ARG A 116 -6.50 5.03 17.78
C ARG A 116 -5.07 4.51 17.81
N LEU A 117 -4.42 4.35 16.66
CA LEU A 117 -2.96 4.46 16.61
C LEU A 117 -2.64 5.90 16.20
N PRO A 118 -2.63 6.86 17.15
CA PRO A 118 -1.95 8.11 16.91
C PRO A 118 -0.50 7.77 16.56
N SER A 119 0.06 8.52 15.62
CA SER A 119 1.47 8.53 15.22
C SER A 119 2.45 8.75 16.39
N HIS A 120 2.01 8.79 17.64
CA HIS A 120 2.81 8.92 18.84
C HIS A 120 3.48 7.62 19.32
N VAL A 121 3.11 6.44 18.81
CA VAL A 121 3.92 5.22 19.01
C VAL A 121 5.03 5.11 17.94
N PHE A 122 4.95 5.93 16.89
CA PHE A 122 6.04 6.20 15.94
C PHE A 122 6.77 7.48 16.37
N GLY A 123 7.58 7.37 17.43
CA GLY A 123 8.67 8.31 17.72
C GLY A 123 8.35 9.80 17.62
N GLN A 124 7.58 10.32 18.57
CA GLN A 124 7.78 11.71 18.96
C GLN A 124 8.74 11.72 20.15
N SER A 125 10.02 12.00 19.87
CA SER A 125 10.87 12.64 20.87
C SER A 125 10.48 14.10 20.92
N GLU A 126 9.87 14.52 22.03
CA GLU A 126 9.87 15.92 22.45
C GLU A 126 11.32 16.30 22.78
N GLU A 127 12.09 16.68 21.75
CA GLU A 127 13.18 17.67 21.80
C GLU A 127 13.87 17.76 20.43
N PRO A 128 14.29 18.96 19.99
CA PRO A 128 14.96 19.17 18.71
C PRO A 128 16.43 18.77 18.84
N THR A 129 16.71 17.47 18.92
CA THR A 129 18.07 16.96 18.68
C THR A 129 18.04 16.23 17.35
N THR A 130 18.65 16.88 16.36
CA THR A 130 18.99 16.37 15.04
C THR A 130 19.50 14.93 15.15
N THR A 131 18.66 13.96 14.77
CA THR A 131 19.08 12.58 14.63
C THR A 131 19.90 12.48 13.34
N SER A 132 21.20 12.78 13.44
CA SER A 132 22.12 12.39 12.38
C SER A 132 22.18 10.87 12.36
N ILE A 133 21.75 10.29 11.24
CA ILE A 133 21.99 8.87 10.96
C ILE A 133 23.51 8.73 10.86
N ILE A 134 24.13 7.72 11.47
CA ILE A 134 25.58 7.51 11.39
C ILE A 134 25.81 6.25 10.54
N ASP A 135 26.72 6.32 9.57
CA ASP A 135 27.08 5.17 8.73
C ASP A 135 27.88 4.14 9.56
N SER A 136 27.96 2.90 9.09
CA SER A 136 28.81 1.82 9.57
C SER A 136 30.30 2.16 9.75
N THR A 137 30.75 3.31 9.20
CA THR A 137 32.10 3.88 9.33
C THR A 137 32.23 4.96 10.42
N GLY A 138 31.13 5.34 11.08
CA GLY A 138 31.10 6.38 12.11
C GLY A 138 30.91 7.81 11.59
N GLU A 139 30.78 7.98 10.27
CA GLU A 139 30.51 9.27 9.64
C GLU A 139 29.03 9.67 9.80
N ALA A 140 28.77 10.93 10.12
CA ALA A 140 27.42 11.47 10.16
C ALA A 140 26.83 11.49 8.74
N VAL A 141 25.86 10.63 8.49
CA VAL A 141 24.99 10.68 7.32
C VAL A 141 24.04 11.85 7.53
N ASP A 142 24.24 12.90 6.75
CA ASP A 142 23.21 13.91 6.53
C ASP A 142 22.09 13.24 5.70
N PRO A 143 20.92 12.94 6.30
CA PRO A 143 19.82 12.33 5.55
C PRO A 143 19.27 13.26 4.46
N ALA A 144 19.64 14.55 4.49
CA ALA A 144 19.22 15.58 3.55
C ALA A 144 20.41 16.07 2.72
N LYS A 145 21.11 15.16 2.02
CA LYS A 145 21.97 15.61 0.92
C LYS A 145 21.08 16.24 -0.16
N HIS A 146 20.91 17.55 -0.08
CA HIS A 146 20.09 18.33 -0.98
C HIS A 146 20.55 18.12 -2.43
N HIS A 147 19.65 17.62 -3.27
CA HIS A 147 19.84 17.61 -4.70
C HIS A 147 19.60 19.02 -5.28
N PRO A 148 20.32 19.40 -6.35
CA PRO A 148 20.15 20.70 -7.01
C PRO A 148 18.71 21.01 -7.47
N THR A 149 17.86 20.00 -7.60
CA THR A 149 16.48 20.10 -8.08
C THR A 149 15.43 20.03 -6.96
N ASP A 150 15.83 19.86 -5.69
CA ASP A 150 14.89 19.65 -4.58
C ASP A 150 13.97 20.86 -4.31
N SER A 151 14.43 22.07 -4.63
CA SER A 151 13.66 23.30 -4.46
C SER A 151 12.63 23.55 -5.57
N TYR A 152 12.67 22.78 -6.65
CA TYR A 152 11.87 23.01 -7.84
C TYR A 152 10.58 22.19 -7.82
N LYS A 153 9.48 22.82 -8.23
CA LYS A 153 8.15 22.20 -8.35
C LYS A 153 7.71 22.21 -9.81
N ILE A 154 6.97 21.20 -10.22
CA ILE A 154 6.43 21.11 -11.58
C ILE A 154 5.41 22.24 -11.81
N SER A 155 5.54 22.93 -12.93
CA SER A 155 4.65 24.03 -13.31
C SER A 155 3.87 23.72 -14.58
N GLU A 156 4.55 23.23 -15.63
CA GLU A 156 3.93 22.95 -16.92
C GLU A 156 4.44 21.63 -17.50
N VAL A 157 3.61 20.98 -18.32
CA VAL A 157 3.95 19.77 -19.06
C VAL A 157 3.41 19.90 -20.47
N ASP A 158 4.25 19.57 -21.45
CA ASP A 158 3.87 19.54 -22.85
C ASP A 158 4.20 18.17 -23.45
N TYR A 159 3.17 17.52 -23.99
CA TYR A 159 3.25 16.18 -24.55
C TYR A 159 3.31 16.28 -26.08
N GLY A 160 4.46 15.96 -26.66
CA GLY A 160 4.69 15.93 -28.10
C GLY A 160 5.52 14.73 -28.53
N ILE A 161 6.21 14.87 -29.67
CA ILE A 161 7.22 13.88 -30.10
C ILE A 161 8.33 13.79 -29.04
N ASN A 162 8.80 14.97 -28.62
CA ASN A 162 9.55 15.15 -27.39
C ASN A 162 8.59 15.64 -26.31
N THR A 163 8.75 15.13 -25.08
CA THR A 163 7.96 15.60 -23.92
C THR A 163 8.78 16.61 -23.15
N TYR A 164 8.18 17.75 -22.81
CA TYR A 164 8.83 18.79 -22.03
C TYR A 164 8.17 18.92 -20.66
N TYR A 165 8.98 19.05 -19.62
CA TYR A 165 8.53 19.27 -18.25
C TYR A 165 9.19 20.54 -17.72
N GLY A 166 8.38 21.52 -17.34
CA GLY A 166 8.83 22.80 -16.80
C GLY A 166 8.72 22.82 -15.28
N PHE A 167 9.79 23.24 -14.62
CA PHE A 167 9.88 23.31 -13.17
C PHE A 167 10.32 24.72 -12.73
N ILE A 168 9.74 25.21 -11.64
CA ILE A 168 10.02 26.54 -11.08
C ILE A 168 10.30 26.39 -9.58
N ASP A 169 11.27 27.14 -9.04
CA ASP A 169 11.56 27.22 -7.61
C ASP A 169 10.91 28.45 -6.95
N GLU A 170 11.13 28.62 -5.64
CA GLU A 170 10.54 29.73 -4.88
C GLU A 170 11.17 31.10 -5.17
N ASN A 171 12.27 31.14 -5.94
CA ASN A 171 13.02 32.34 -6.31
C ASN A 171 12.87 32.70 -7.81
N ASP A 172 11.83 32.19 -8.48
CA ASP A 172 11.61 32.31 -9.93
C ASP A 172 12.72 31.68 -10.80
N GLY A 173 13.61 30.90 -10.19
CA GLY A 173 14.52 30.01 -10.88
C GLY A 173 13.73 28.90 -11.56
N TRP A 174 14.17 28.47 -12.73
CA TRP A 174 13.46 27.45 -13.49
C TRP A 174 14.41 26.49 -14.20
N PHE A 175 13.91 25.30 -14.48
CA PHE A 175 14.54 24.41 -15.45
C PHE A 175 13.48 23.71 -16.30
N ILE A 176 13.87 23.33 -17.51
CA ILE A 176 13.06 22.51 -18.41
C ILE A 176 13.80 21.20 -18.66
N MET A 177 13.10 20.09 -18.47
CA MET A 177 13.55 18.77 -18.87
C MET A 177 12.91 18.40 -20.20
N GLU A 178 13.73 18.12 -21.19
CA GLU A 178 13.32 17.52 -22.46
C GLU A 178 13.52 16.00 -22.38
N GLN A 179 12.48 15.25 -22.71
CA GLN A 179 12.51 13.82 -22.90
C GLN A 179 12.31 13.52 -24.39
N ASP A 180 13.36 13.02 -25.04
CA ASP A 180 13.25 12.44 -26.38
C ASP A 180 12.66 11.03 -26.26
N THR A 181 11.41 10.87 -26.69
CA THR A 181 10.68 9.60 -26.58
C THR A 181 11.26 8.51 -27.49
N ASN A 182 11.88 8.89 -28.61
CA ASN A 182 12.43 7.94 -29.57
C ASN A 182 13.82 7.46 -29.14
N ALA A 183 14.68 8.37 -28.69
CA ALA A 183 16.03 8.05 -28.24
C ALA A 183 16.07 7.61 -26.76
N GLY A 184 15.02 7.86 -25.99
CA GLY A 184 14.97 7.59 -24.55
C GLY A 184 15.93 8.45 -23.74
N THR A 185 16.25 9.65 -24.23
CA THR A 185 17.24 10.53 -23.58
C THR A 185 16.57 11.69 -22.84
N TYR A 186 17.21 12.12 -21.75
CA TYR A 186 16.78 13.28 -20.97
C TYR A 186 17.83 14.38 -21.04
N ARG A 187 17.39 15.58 -21.39
CA ARG A 187 18.21 16.77 -21.49
C ARG A 187 17.59 17.89 -20.66
N TYR A 188 18.43 18.81 -20.23
CA TYR A 188 18.06 19.83 -19.26
C TYR A 188 18.56 21.20 -19.73
N ILE A 189 17.83 22.24 -19.35
CA ILE A 189 18.27 23.63 -19.42
C ILE A 189 17.71 24.35 -18.19
N LYS A 190 18.44 25.32 -17.65
CA LYS A 190 18.00 26.12 -16.50
C LYS A 190 18.16 27.61 -16.75
N GLY A 191 17.39 28.42 -16.02
CA GLY A 191 17.51 29.87 -15.98
C GLY A 191 17.02 30.42 -14.65
N ASN A 192 17.20 31.73 -14.44
CA ASN A 192 16.95 32.37 -13.15
C ASN A 192 15.74 33.34 -13.17
N ALA A 193 15.07 33.49 -14.32
CA ALA A 193 13.92 34.40 -14.49
C ALA A 193 13.20 34.13 -15.81
N ASN A 194 11.98 34.69 -15.98
CA ASN A 194 11.20 34.68 -17.22
C ASN A 194 10.83 33.27 -17.73
N PHE A 195 10.40 32.38 -16.84
CA PHE A 195 9.96 31.04 -17.22
C PHE A 195 8.90 31.05 -18.34
N PRO A 196 7.83 31.89 -18.32
CA PRO A 196 6.79 31.83 -19.36
C PRO A 196 7.30 32.08 -20.79
N ASP A 197 8.28 32.96 -20.97
CA ASP A 197 8.83 33.25 -22.29
C ASP A 197 9.73 32.12 -22.77
N ASN A 198 10.58 31.60 -21.89
CA ASN A 198 11.45 30.45 -22.20
C ASN A 198 10.63 29.18 -22.47
N TRP A 199 9.52 28.99 -21.74
CA TRP A 199 8.61 27.89 -21.94
C TRP A 199 7.92 27.92 -23.31
N ARG A 200 7.48 29.11 -23.76
CA ARG A 200 6.93 29.28 -25.12
C ARG A 200 7.95 28.93 -26.20
N SER A 201 9.23 29.18 -25.96
CA SER A 201 10.32 28.88 -26.89
C SER A 201 11.04 27.55 -26.60
N ARG A 202 10.47 26.65 -25.78
CA ARG A 202 11.14 25.44 -25.27
C ARG A 202 11.80 24.59 -26.35
N GLU A 203 11.13 24.38 -27.48
CA GLU A 203 11.64 23.58 -28.61
C GLU A 203 12.89 24.17 -29.28
N SER A 204 13.14 25.47 -29.10
CA SER A 204 14.28 26.19 -29.69
C SER A 204 15.45 26.39 -28.72
N LEU A 205 15.32 25.91 -27.49
CA LEU A 205 16.36 26.02 -26.47
C LEU A 205 17.47 24.98 -26.68
N THR A 206 18.67 25.32 -26.25
CA THR A 206 19.82 24.40 -26.29
C THR A 206 19.90 23.61 -24.99
N TYR A 207 19.52 22.34 -25.02
CA TYR A 207 19.57 21.46 -23.87
C TYR A 207 20.90 20.71 -23.76
N ASP A 208 21.32 20.37 -22.53
CA ASP A 208 22.50 19.55 -22.27
C ASP A 208 22.26 18.51 -21.16
N TYR A 209 23.25 17.69 -20.86
CA TYR A 209 23.16 16.69 -19.80
C TYR A 209 23.07 17.31 -18.40
N TYR A 210 22.37 16.62 -17.51
CA TYR A 210 22.15 17.02 -16.12
C TYR A 210 23.43 17.47 -15.41
N ASN A 211 24.50 16.70 -15.53
CA ASN A 211 25.77 16.95 -14.84
C ASN A 211 26.46 18.25 -15.30
N LYS A 212 26.17 18.77 -16.49
CA LYS A 212 26.69 20.06 -16.95
C LYS A 212 25.81 21.21 -16.49
N ILE A 213 24.49 21.05 -16.55
CA ILE A 213 23.53 22.09 -16.17
C ILE A 213 23.52 22.30 -14.65
N PHE A 214 23.65 21.22 -13.88
CA PHE A 214 23.66 21.22 -12.41
C PHE A 214 25.04 20.88 -11.84
N ALA A 215 26.11 21.12 -12.60
CA ALA A 215 27.46 21.08 -12.05
C ALA A 215 27.55 22.03 -10.85
N LYS A 216 28.25 21.61 -9.78
CA LYS A 216 28.64 22.54 -8.72
C LYS A 216 29.59 23.59 -9.35
N SER A 217 29.14 24.84 -9.39
CA SER A 217 30.00 26.00 -9.66
C SER A 217 30.83 26.35 -8.44
#